data_AF-A0AAP2HNY5-F1
#
_entry.id   AF-A0AAP2HNY5-F1
#
_cell.length_a   1.000
_cell.length_b   1.000
_cell.length_c   1.000
_cell.angle_alpha   90.00
_cell.angle_beta   90.00
_cell.angle_gamma   90.00
#
_symmetry.space_group_name_H-M   'P 1'
#
loop_
_entity.id
_entity.type
_entity.pdbx_description
1 polymer ?
#
loop_
_entity_poly.entity_id
_entity_poly.type
_entity_poly.pdbx_seq_one_letter_code
_entity_poly.pdbx_strand_id
1 'polypeptide(L)'
;MAGTKSLTQKQEEFCLAYIETGNATEAYRRSYDASRMNSASVNRKAKELLDNVKIAARIAELRAPVVERAQITLEQHLADLKALRDKAEREGKFGPAIQAEIARGKASGLYVDKVDLGLPAGGSLLRVEFVEATKPEKGAAQNERD
;
A
#
# COMPACT_ATOMS: atom_id res chain seq x y z
N MET A 1 -11.43 -22.33 9.47
CA MET A 1 -10.67 -22.52 8.21
C MET A 1 -11.62 -22.34 7.04
N ALA A 2 -11.75 -21.12 6.52
CA ALA A 2 -12.75 -20.78 5.50
C ALA A 2 -12.21 -21.01 4.08
N GLY A 3 -12.68 -22.09 3.44
CA GLY A 3 -12.87 -22.30 2.00
C GLY A 3 -11.92 -21.64 0.98
N THR A 4 -10.72 -22.19 0.79
CA THR A 4 -9.93 -22.02 -0.43
C THR A 4 -10.58 -22.79 -1.59
N LYS A 5 -11.53 -22.17 -2.31
CA LYS A 5 -11.97 -22.67 -3.62
C LYS A 5 -10.78 -22.56 -4.59
N SER A 6 -10.06 -23.66 -4.68
CA SER A 6 -8.66 -23.82 -5.06
C SER A 6 -8.33 -23.19 -6.42
N LEU A 7 -7.39 -22.24 -6.43
CA LEU A 7 -6.66 -21.90 -7.65
C LEU A 7 -5.98 -23.16 -8.19
N THR A 8 -5.93 -23.30 -9.51
CA THR A 8 -5.16 -24.39 -10.09
C THR A 8 -3.67 -24.16 -9.86
N GLN A 9 -2.86 -25.21 -9.88
CA GLN A 9 -1.41 -25.10 -9.69
C GLN A 9 -0.78 -24.07 -10.65
N LYS A 10 -1.22 -24.05 -11.92
CA LYS A 10 -0.75 -23.07 -12.92
C LYS A 10 -1.15 -21.62 -12.59
N GLN A 11 -2.31 -21.42 -11.97
CA GLN A 11 -2.73 -20.08 -11.55
C GLN A 11 -1.95 -19.60 -10.32
N GLU A 12 -1.64 -20.51 -9.39
CA GLU A 12 -0.78 -20.20 -8.24
C GLU A 12 0.64 -19.87 -8.70
N GLU A 13 1.23 -20.66 -9.60
CA GLU A 13 2.53 -20.39 -10.21
C GLU A 13 2.54 -19.03 -10.93
N PHE A 14 1.45 -18.66 -11.61
CA PHE A 14 1.31 -17.36 -12.24
C PHE A 14 1.31 -16.22 -11.22
N CYS A 15 0.59 -16.37 -10.11
CA CYS A 15 0.58 -15.39 -9.03
C CYS A 15 1.98 -15.17 -8.46
N LEU A 16 2.71 -16.25 -8.17
CA LEU A 16 4.08 -16.20 -7.64
C LEU A 16 5.05 -15.54 -8.63
N ALA A 17 5.04 -15.97 -9.89
CA ALA A 17 5.90 -15.40 -10.93
C ALA A 17 5.57 -13.93 -11.19
N TYR A 18 4.30 -13.51 -11.06
CA TYR A 18 3.91 -12.11 -11.20
C TYR A 18 4.38 -11.24 -10.03
N ILE A 19 4.35 -11.76 -8.80
CA ILE A 19 4.91 -11.06 -7.63
C ILE A 19 6.42 -10.89 -7.75
N GLU A 20 7.12 -11.90 -8.27
CA GLU A 20 8.57 -11.87 -8.47
C GLU A 20 8.99 -10.91 -9.59
N THR A 21 8.33 -10.99 -10.75
CA THR A 21 8.76 -10.29 -11.98
C THR A 21 8.10 -8.93 -12.19
N GLY A 22 6.94 -8.69 -11.57
CA GLY A 22 6.09 -7.52 -11.85
C GLY A 22 5.50 -7.48 -13.26
N ASN A 23 5.73 -8.51 -14.09
CA ASN A 23 5.35 -8.54 -15.49
C ASN A 23 4.41 -9.70 -15.79
N ALA A 24 3.17 -9.39 -16.18
CA ALA A 24 2.13 -10.37 -16.43
C ALA A 24 2.45 -11.31 -17.60
N THR A 25 3.06 -10.77 -18.66
CA THR A 25 3.43 -11.55 -19.84
C THR A 25 4.51 -12.56 -19.52
N GLU A 26 5.51 -12.14 -18.74
CA GLU A 26 6.60 -13.02 -18.31
C GLU A 26 6.10 -14.08 -17.33
N ALA A 27 5.25 -13.69 -16.37
CA ALA A 27 4.58 -14.62 -15.47
C ALA A 27 3.76 -15.68 -16.24
N TYR A 28 3.03 -15.26 -17.28
CA TYR A 28 2.26 -16.19 -18.11
C TYR A 28 3.15 -17.21 -18.83
N ARG A 29 4.28 -16.79 -19.39
CA ARG A 29 5.22 -17.69 -20.08
C ARG A 29 5.87 -18.71 -19.14
N ARG A 30 6.05 -18.35 -17.86
CA ARG A 30 6.62 -19.24 -16.85
C ARG A 30 5.61 -20.28 -16.34
N SER A 31 4.32 -19.92 -16.30
CA SER A 31 3.28 -20.78 -15.70
C SER A 31 2.44 -21.55 -16.74
N TYR A 32 2.48 -21.14 -18.00
CA TYR A 32 1.74 -21.77 -19.10
C TYR A 32 2.64 -22.00 -20.31
N ASP A 33 2.40 -23.11 -21.03
CA ASP A 33 3.09 -23.37 -22.30
C ASP A 33 2.64 -22.34 -23.36
N ALA A 34 3.48 -21.34 -23.57
CA ALA A 34 3.29 -20.27 -24.53
C ALA A 34 4.22 -20.41 -25.76
N SER A 35 4.92 -21.54 -25.91
CA SER A 35 5.94 -21.77 -26.95
C SER A 35 5.42 -21.59 -28.38
N ARG A 36 4.14 -21.86 -28.60
CA ARG A 36 3.46 -21.74 -29.91
C ARG A 36 2.60 -20.49 -30.04
N MET A 37 2.63 -19.58 -29.06
CA MET A 37 1.79 -18.38 -29.03
C MET A 37 2.57 -17.15 -29.45
N ASN A 38 1.94 -16.27 -30.23
CA ASN A 38 2.50 -14.94 -30.50
C ASN A 38 2.39 -14.04 -29.25
N SER A 39 3.29 -13.06 -29.15
CA SER A 39 3.37 -12.15 -28.00
C SER A 39 2.07 -11.41 -27.70
N ALA A 40 1.30 -11.02 -28.73
CA ALA A 40 0.02 -10.33 -28.55
C ALA A 40 -1.03 -11.22 -27.86
N SER A 41 -1.04 -12.52 -28.17
CA SER A 41 -1.96 -13.48 -27.55
C SER A 41 -1.57 -13.79 -26.10
N VAL A 42 -0.26 -13.90 -25.82
CA VAL A 42 0.24 -14.04 -24.45
C VAL A 42 -0.14 -12.83 -23.60
N ASN A 43 0.06 -11.61 -24.10
CA ASN A 43 -0.30 -10.38 -23.39
C ASN A 43 -1.79 -10.33 -23.04
N ARG A 44 -2.66 -10.65 -24.01
CA ARG A 44 -4.11 -10.67 -23.78
C ARG A 44 -4.52 -11.71 -22.73
N LYS A 45 -3.96 -12.92 -22.80
CA LYS A 45 -4.25 -13.98 -21.83
C LYS A 45 -3.70 -13.69 -20.44
N ALA A 46 -2.51 -13.09 -20.35
CA ALA A 46 -1.94 -12.63 -19.09
C ALA A 46 -2.83 -11.55 -18.43
N LYS A 47 -3.35 -10.60 -19.23
CA LYS A 47 -4.28 -9.58 -18.75
C LYS A 47 -5.60 -10.19 -18.28
N GLU A 48 -6.17 -11.10 -19.05
CA GLU A 48 -7.39 -11.84 -18.68
C GLU A 48 -7.23 -12.60 -17.35
N LEU A 49 -6.05 -13.19 -17.09
CA LEU A 49 -5.75 -13.82 -15.80
C LEU A 49 -5.65 -12.81 -14.66
N LEU A 50 -5.04 -11.64 -14.87
CA LEU A 50 -5.00 -10.60 -13.84
C LEU A 50 -6.38 -10.06 -13.48
N ASP A 51 -7.28 -9.97 -14.46
CA ASP A 51 -8.65 -9.49 -14.26
C ASP A 51 -9.55 -10.57 -13.62
N ASN A 52 -9.06 -11.81 -13.48
CA ASN A 52 -9.78 -12.86 -12.77
C ASN A 52 -9.81 -12.57 -11.26
N VAL A 53 -11.01 -12.44 -10.71
CA VAL A 53 -11.24 -12.09 -9.29
C VAL A 53 -10.47 -12.98 -8.31
N LYS A 54 -10.32 -14.28 -8.58
CA LYS A 54 -9.59 -15.20 -7.69
C LYS A 54 -8.08 -14.98 -7.72
N ILE A 55 -7.54 -14.68 -8.91
CA ILE A 55 -6.12 -14.40 -9.10
C ILE A 55 -5.78 -13.03 -8.50
N ALA A 56 -6.63 -12.02 -8.76
CA ALA A 56 -6.50 -10.71 -8.15
C ALA A 56 -6.51 -10.78 -6.61
N ALA A 57 -7.44 -11.56 -6.03
CA ALA A 57 -7.49 -11.79 -4.59
C ALA A 57 -6.22 -12.48 -4.07
N ARG A 58 -5.72 -13.50 -4.77
CA ARG A 58 -4.48 -14.21 -4.39
C ARG A 58 -3.25 -13.30 -4.44
N ILE A 59 -3.14 -12.48 -5.49
CA ILE A 59 -2.06 -11.48 -5.61
C ILE A 59 -2.15 -10.47 -4.45
N ALA A 60 -3.36 -10.04 -4.07
CA ALA A 60 -3.55 -9.15 -2.93
C ALA A 60 -3.13 -9.81 -1.60
N GLU A 61 -3.48 -11.08 -1.37
CA GLU A 61 -3.01 -11.86 -0.22
C GLU A 61 -1.48 -11.97 -0.16
N LEU A 62 -0.84 -12.27 -1.30
CA LEU A 62 0.62 -12.38 -1.39
C LEU A 62 1.31 -11.03 -1.16
N ARG A 63 0.67 -9.92 -1.55
CA ARG A 63 1.17 -8.56 -1.31
C ARG A 63 0.93 -8.07 0.11
N ALA A 64 -0.10 -8.55 0.79
CA ALA A 64 -0.47 -8.09 2.14
C ALA A 64 0.72 -8.06 3.13
N PRO A 65 1.54 -9.12 3.29
CA PRO A 65 2.67 -9.09 4.21
C PRO A 65 3.83 -8.20 3.73
N VAL A 66 3.95 -7.96 2.41
CA VAL A 66 4.95 -7.04 1.86
C VAL A 66 4.50 -5.60 2.10
N VAL A 67 3.23 -5.29 1.88
CA VAL A 67 2.64 -3.98 2.16
C VAL A 67 2.71 -3.68 3.66
N GLU A 68 2.40 -4.64 4.52
CA GLU A 68 2.53 -4.49 5.97
C GLU A 68 3.97 -4.18 6.40
N ARG A 69 4.98 -4.77 5.76
CA ARG A 69 6.39 -4.50 6.03
C ARG A 69 6.96 -3.26 5.32
N ALA A 70 6.39 -2.89 4.17
CA ALA A 70 6.84 -1.78 3.33
C ALA A 70 6.09 -0.46 3.61
N GLN A 71 4.96 -0.52 4.30
CA GLN A 71 4.37 0.66 4.93
C GLN A 71 5.30 1.09 6.05
N ILE A 72 6.14 2.09 5.77
CA ILE A 72 6.76 2.88 6.82
C ILE A 72 5.60 3.41 7.67
N THR A 73 5.40 2.80 8.85
CA THR A 73 4.40 3.26 9.79
C THR A 73 4.85 4.61 10.34
N LEU A 74 3.90 5.46 10.76
CA LEU A 74 4.25 6.71 11.41
C LEU A 74 5.18 6.46 12.61
N GLU A 75 4.92 5.41 13.39
CA GLU A 75 5.79 4.99 14.49
C GLU A 75 7.22 4.67 14.03
N GLN A 76 7.39 3.86 12.97
CA GLN A 76 8.69 3.53 12.42
C GLN A 76 9.42 4.79 11.91
N HIS A 77 8.71 5.67 11.21
CA HIS A 77 9.28 6.93 10.72
C HIS A 77 9.76 7.83 11.86
N LEU A 78 8.95 7.98 12.91
CA LEU A 78 9.31 8.78 14.09
C LEU A 78 10.48 8.16 14.87
N ALA A 79 10.58 6.82 14.90
CA ALA A 79 11.69 6.09 15.50
C ALA A 79 12.99 6.27 14.71
N ASP A 80 12.93 6.18 13.38
CA ASP A 80 14.07 6.39 12.50
C ASP A 80 14.62 7.83 12.61
N LEU A 81 13.72 8.84 12.63
CA LEU A 81 14.11 10.24 12.84
C LEU A 81 14.74 10.47 14.20
N LYS A 82 14.23 9.82 15.26
CA LYS A 82 14.86 9.86 16.59
C LYS A 82 16.26 9.23 16.57
N ALA A 83 16.45 8.10 15.91
CA ALA A 83 17.75 7.45 15.81
C ALA A 83 18.77 8.33 15.06
N LEU A 84 18.35 8.99 13.98
CA LEU A 84 19.17 9.94 13.22
C LEU A 84 19.56 11.15 14.06
N ARG A 85 18.62 11.72 14.82
CA ARG A 85 18.89 12.79 15.79
C ARG A 85 19.93 12.35 16.82
N ASP A 86 19.73 11.21 17.47
CA ASP A 86 20.61 10.70 18.53
C ASP A 86 22.02 10.41 18.02
N LYS A 87 22.14 10.00 16.75
CA LYS A 87 23.44 9.84 16.09
C LYS A 87 24.10 11.18 15.79
N ALA A 88 23.36 12.14 15.24
CA ALA A 88 23.87 13.48 14.94
C ALA A 88 24.31 14.22 16.22
N GLU A 89 23.54 14.12 17.30
CA GLU A 89 23.87 14.70 18.60
C GLU A 89 25.16 14.12 19.18
N ARG A 90 25.32 12.79 19.14
CA ARG A 90 26.57 12.12 19.57
C ARG A 90 27.80 12.53 18.76
N GLU A 91 27.61 12.87 17.49
CA GLU A 91 28.66 13.41 16.62
C GLU A 91 28.90 14.93 16.81
N GLY A 92 28.20 15.58 17.75
CA GLY A 92 28.26 17.03 17.97
C GLY A 92 27.59 17.86 16.87
N LYS A 93 26.88 17.22 15.95
CA LYS A 93 26.19 17.84 14.81
C LYS A 93 24.78 18.26 15.20
N PHE A 94 24.68 19.31 16.00
CA PHE A 94 23.40 19.79 16.51
C PHE A 94 22.46 20.32 15.41
N GLY A 95 22.98 20.91 14.34
CA GLY A 95 22.16 21.37 13.20
C GLY A 95 21.32 20.24 12.58
N PRO A 96 21.95 19.14 12.12
CA PRO A 96 21.23 17.95 11.65
C PRO A 96 20.31 17.31 12.70
N ALA A 97 20.72 17.30 13.98
CA ALA A 97 19.88 16.76 15.06
C ALA A 97 18.57 17.57 15.23
N ILE A 98 18.68 18.90 15.24
CA ILE A 98 17.52 19.81 15.34
C ILE A 98 16.60 19.63 14.12
N GLN A 99 17.16 19.51 12.91
CA GLN A 99 16.35 19.27 11.71
C GLN A 99 15.58 17.95 11.77
N ALA A 100 16.19 16.88 12.29
CA ALA A 100 15.51 15.61 12.51
C ALA A 100 14.36 15.73 13.52
N GLU A 101 14.52 16.50 14.60
CA GLU A 101 13.43 16.72 15.58
C GLU A 101 12.30 17.58 14.99
N ILE A 102 12.61 18.59 14.19
CA ILE A 102 11.60 19.39 13.47
C ILE A 102 10.81 18.50 12.51
N ALA A 103 11.48 17.67 11.71
CA ALA A 103 10.83 16.73 10.80
C ALA A 103 9.93 15.74 11.56
N ARG A 104 10.39 15.27 12.73
CA ARG A 104 9.64 14.36 13.60
C ARG A 104 8.38 15.03 14.15
N GLY A 105 8.50 16.26 14.62
CA GLY A 105 7.34 17.04 15.06
C GLY A 105 6.34 17.28 13.93
N LYS A 106 6.81 17.58 12.71
CA LYS A 106 5.95 17.76 11.53
C LYS A 106 5.18 16.49 11.19
N ALA A 107 5.87 15.35 11.17
CA ALA A 107 5.26 14.05 10.94
C ALA A 107 4.23 13.67 12.03
N SER A 108 4.46 14.08 13.28
CA SER A 108 3.53 13.85 14.40
C SER A 108 2.36 14.85 14.49
N GLY A 109 2.28 15.83 13.59
CA GLY A 109 1.23 16.86 13.60
C GLY A 109 1.41 17.95 14.67
N LEU A 110 2.57 18.05 15.32
CA LEU A 110 2.88 19.12 16.28
C LEU A 110 3.07 20.49 15.61
N TYR A 111 3.36 20.50 14.31
CA TYR A 111 3.40 21.71 13.49
C TYR A 111 2.17 21.77 12.60
N VAL A 112 1.44 22.88 12.68
CA VAL A 112 0.31 23.17 11.81
C VAL A 112 0.80 24.03 10.66
N ASP A 113 0.98 23.41 9.48
CA ASP A 113 1.23 24.16 8.26
C ASP A 113 -0.09 24.79 7.79
N LYS A 114 -0.26 26.09 8.03
CA LYS A 114 -1.35 26.87 7.45
C LYS A 114 -0.99 27.21 6.01
N VAL A 115 -1.61 26.50 5.06
CA VAL A 115 -1.52 26.83 3.64
C VAL A 115 -2.68 27.76 3.31
N ASP A 116 -2.39 29.05 3.15
CA ASP A 116 -3.35 30.00 2.62
C ASP A 116 -3.41 29.84 1.09
N LEU A 117 -4.43 29.15 0.60
CA LEU A 117 -4.71 29.05 -0.83
C LEU A 117 -5.39 30.35 -1.29
N GLY A 118 -4.60 31.24 -1.89
CA GLY A 118 -5.12 32.44 -2.55
C GLY A 118 -6.00 32.04 -3.74
N LEU A 119 -7.32 32.13 -3.55
CA LEU A 119 -8.28 31.99 -4.65
C LEU A 119 -8.19 33.22 -5.56
N PRO A 120 -8.24 33.07 -6.90
CA PRO A 120 -8.39 34.21 -7.80
C PRO A 120 -9.66 34.99 -7.46
N ALA A 121 -9.59 36.32 -7.59
CA ALA A 121 -10.69 37.24 -7.26
C ALA A 121 -11.97 36.85 -8.02
N GLY A 122 -12.95 36.28 -7.31
CA GLY A 122 -14.27 35.92 -7.85
C GLY A 122 -14.82 34.54 -7.42
N GLY A 123 -14.01 33.68 -6.78
CA GLY A 123 -14.49 32.38 -6.29
C GLY A 123 -15.10 32.46 -4.88
N SER A 124 -16.34 32.02 -4.72
CA SER A 124 -16.96 31.85 -3.39
C SER A 124 -16.14 30.86 -2.55
N LEU A 125 -15.93 31.18 -1.26
CA LEU A 125 -15.18 30.37 -0.30
C LEU A 125 -15.77 28.95 -0.21
N LEU A 126 -15.03 27.95 -0.71
CA LEU A 126 -15.30 26.55 -0.43
C LEU A 126 -14.83 26.25 0.99
N ARG A 127 -15.79 26.12 1.91
CA ARG A 127 -15.50 25.64 3.27
C ARG A 127 -15.22 24.14 3.20
N VAL A 128 -13.95 23.78 3.28
CA VAL A 128 -13.54 22.38 3.40
C VAL A 128 -13.64 21.99 4.87
N GLU A 129 -14.65 21.20 5.23
CA GLU A 129 -14.71 20.52 6.52
C GLU A 129 -14.00 19.18 6.39
N PHE A 130 -12.86 19.04 7.07
CA PHE A 130 -12.17 17.76 7.18
C PHE A 130 -13.01 16.84 8.06
N VAL A 131 -13.72 15.90 7.44
CA VAL A 131 -14.41 14.82 8.16
C VAL A 131 -13.34 13.85 8.63
N GLU A 132 -13.09 13.84 9.94
CA GLU A 132 -12.23 12.86 10.59
C GLU A 132 -12.81 11.45 10.32
N ALA A 133 -11.99 10.55 9.78
CA ALA A 133 -12.44 9.21 9.42
C ALA A 133 -12.88 8.45 10.67
N THR A 134 -14.19 8.31 10.86
CA THR A 134 -14.75 7.53 11.97
C THR A 134 -14.51 6.05 11.69
N LYS A 135 -13.92 5.35 12.67
CA LYS A 135 -13.69 3.90 12.62
C LYS A 135 -15.02 3.18 12.41
N PRO A 136 -15.09 2.13 11.56
CA PRO A 136 -16.33 1.37 11.40
C PRO A 136 -16.65 0.67 12.73
N GLU A 137 -17.83 0.95 13.28
CA GLU A 137 -18.38 0.19 14.40
C GLU A 137 -18.55 -1.27 13.96
N LYS A 138 -18.03 -2.18 14.79
CA LYS A 138 -18.30 -3.61 14.67
C LYS A 138 -19.79 -3.83 14.92
N GLY A 139 -20.55 -4.00 13.84
CA GLY A 139 -21.94 -4.45 13.89
C GLY A 139 -22.05 -5.72 14.73
N ALA A 140 -22.77 -5.57 15.84
CA ALA A 140 -23.02 -6.61 16.82
C ALA A 140 -23.64 -7.85 16.17
N ALA A 141 -23.08 -9.01 16.53
CA ALA A 141 -23.79 -10.26 16.47
C ALA A 141 -25.03 -10.15 17.36
N GLN A 142 -26.22 -10.25 16.77
CA GLN A 142 -27.42 -10.66 17.50
C GLN A 142 -27.93 -11.95 16.86
N ASN A 143 -27.49 -13.02 17.50
CA ASN A 143 -28.16 -14.30 17.53
C ASN A 143 -29.40 -14.18 18.44
N GLU A 144 -30.31 -15.13 18.26
CA GLU A 144 -31.36 -15.61 19.17
C GLU A 144 -32.83 -15.31 18.81
N ARG A 145 -33.45 -16.39 18.31
CA ARG A 145 -34.71 -17.02 18.79
C ARG A 145 -35.98 -16.17 18.70
N ASP A 146 -36.85 -16.55 17.77
CA ASP A 146 -38.15 -17.18 18.07
C ASP A 146 -38.66 -17.96 16.84
#